data_AF-R6E016-F1
#
_entry.id   AF-R6E016-F1
#
_cell.length_a   1.000
_cell.length_b   1.000
_cell.length_c   1.000
_cell.angle_alpha   90.00
_cell.angle_beta   90.00
_cell.angle_gamma   90.00
#
_symmetry.space_group_name_H-M   'P 1'
#
loop_
_entity.id
_entity.type
_entity.pdbx_description
1 polymer ?
#
loop_
_entity_poly.entity_id
_entity_poly.type
_entity_poly.pdbx_seq_one_letter_code
_entity_poly.pdbx_strand_id
1 'polypeptide(L)'
;MNNKVCAKGYEFCGETSIGVITGGLPVMTESAALLKDLVTETKYLRCMFRSLSSTPVTTLFADIILKNGGKEVAKIENFQYNAKARRNGFFGQNVGVALKWDAEFDTAEVKVKKAVLEDGDVLVSSGEDITFPQPAYIREYLQSEELEQEYRRESGAVGPFCPQKAGGWWRCTCGELNADSEETCFACGKEAGPLFDLLNTEALETNLAEYKEERARIEEEERIKQEEEERIAAEKRAVRNAKAKKISIIAAVAVVVLAIAFAFVKFALPVINYNSAASAFEDGDYEAAYTKFESLGEYKDSRNMAVEAHYRFAQGLVEDGEYEKAIAAFKEMINYKDSTACCKEAEYLYAKQLIEEEKYEEALANLDEIGEYEDSATLEKEAKYGYIGANLDSENETTYRYLRELKSKSYKDSEEIYNDLYKWTVKLVINDSETDSAAKKDEISKYDKVYCHVTLNGGTPNGTTRLKYSATYPDGSKAIGAWDKAWEEGTEGTCSFWYDIPEYGKTGKFTVSIYDADTGKKLGAKSVELTN
;
A
#
# COMPACT_ATOMS: atom_id res chain seq x y z
N MET A 1 39.34 2.80 -16.84
CA MET A 1 39.85 4.13 -16.42
C MET A 1 38.73 5.15 -16.58
N ASN A 2 37.95 5.38 -15.53
CA ASN A 2 37.04 6.51 -15.42
C ASN A 2 37.26 7.07 -14.02
N ASN A 3 38.15 8.06 -13.90
CA ASN A 3 38.37 8.81 -12.66
C ASN A 3 37.09 9.57 -12.33
N LYS A 4 36.22 8.96 -11.52
CA LYS A 4 35.15 9.69 -10.82
C LYS A 4 35.83 10.56 -9.76
N VAL A 5 36.13 11.79 -10.13
CA VAL A 5 36.54 12.85 -9.20
C VAL A 5 35.37 13.05 -8.23
N CYS A 6 35.50 12.53 -7.00
CA CYS A 6 34.48 12.64 -5.97
C CYS A 6 34.73 13.92 -5.17
N ALA A 7 33.97 14.98 -5.46
CA ALA A 7 34.04 16.31 -4.82
C ALA A 7 35.42 17.01 -4.94
N LYS A 8 35.43 18.36 -4.99
CA LYS A 8 36.67 19.14 -5.11
C LYS A 8 37.61 18.83 -3.94
N GLY A 9 38.69 18.06 -4.17
CA GLY A 9 39.78 17.86 -3.20
C GLY A 9 40.20 16.41 -2.89
N TYR A 10 39.46 15.39 -3.34
CA TYR A 10 39.77 13.98 -3.03
C TYR A 10 39.89 13.10 -4.29
N GLU A 11 40.81 12.13 -4.25
CA GLU A 11 40.98 11.05 -5.22
C GLU A 11 40.42 9.73 -4.65
N PHE A 12 39.67 8.98 -5.46
CA PHE A 12 39.19 7.65 -5.09
C PHE A 12 40.29 6.61 -5.32
N CYS A 13 40.66 5.88 -4.28
CA CYS A 13 41.75 4.90 -4.31
C CYS A 13 41.28 3.44 -4.36
N GLY A 14 40.02 3.16 -4.04
CA GLY A 14 39.46 1.81 -4.11
C GLY A 14 38.23 1.60 -3.21
N GLU A 15 37.55 0.47 -3.42
CA GLU A 15 36.43 -0.04 -2.62
C GLU A 15 36.72 -1.49 -2.21
N THR A 16 36.36 -1.85 -0.99
CA THR A 16 36.89 -3.08 -0.36
C THR A 16 35.85 -3.94 0.36
N SER A 17 34.64 -3.42 0.64
CA SER A 17 33.56 -4.18 1.29
C SER A 17 32.19 -3.59 0.89
N ILE A 18 31.37 -4.37 0.17
CA ILE A 18 30.05 -3.96 -0.32
C ILE A 18 29.07 -5.10 -0.08
N GLY A 19 27.91 -4.80 0.49
CA GLY A 19 26.80 -5.75 0.64
C GLY A 19 27.08 -6.88 1.64
N VAL A 20 27.94 -6.66 2.62
CA VAL A 20 28.32 -7.66 3.63
C VAL A 20 27.66 -7.34 4.96
N ILE A 21 26.99 -8.34 5.54
CA ILE A 21 26.52 -8.33 6.93
C ILE A 21 27.59 -9.05 7.76
N THR A 22 28.39 -8.30 8.51
CA THR A 22 29.49 -8.87 9.28
C THR A 22 28.97 -9.52 10.56
N GLY A 23 29.33 -10.78 10.77
CA GLY A 23 29.13 -11.45 12.06
C GLY A 23 27.67 -11.64 12.50
N GLY A 24 26.72 -11.63 11.56
CA GLY A 24 25.28 -11.76 11.82
C GLY A 24 24.62 -10.55 12.50
N LEU A 25 25.33 -9.42 12.63
CA LEU A 25 24.76 -8.20 13.22
C LEU A 25 23.74 -7.55 12.28
N PRO A 26 22.70 -6.87 12.77
CA PRO A 26 21.68 -6.24 11.93
C PRO A 26 22.15 -4.91 11.31
N VAL A 27 23.35 -4.92 10.72
CA VAL A 27 24.00 -3.80 10.06
C VAL A 27 24.75 -4.32 8.84
N MET A 28 24.46 -3.75 7.68
CA MET A 28 25.13 -4.07 6.43
C MET A 28 26.12 -2.98 6.05
N THR A 29 27.33 -3.38 5.63
CA THR A 29 28.31 -2.46 5.04
C THR A 29 27.96 -2.28 3.56
N GLU A 30 27.37 -1.15 3.21
CA GLU A 30 26.95 -0.81 1.85
C GLU A 30 28.13 -0.34 1.00
N SER A 31 29.07 0.39 1.60
CA SER A 31 30.31 0.77 0.94
C SER A 31 31.42 1.04 1.95
N ALA A 32 32.66 0.79 1.53
CA ALA A 32 33.87 1.20 2.23
C ALA A 32 34.85 1.74 1.19
N ALA A 33 34.89 3.07 1.07
CA ALA A 33 35.66 3.77 0.05
C ALA A 33 36.96 4.34 0.65
N LEU A 34 38.08 3.99 0.04
CA LEU A 34 39.38 4.58 0.34
C LEU A 34 39.57 5.83 -0.50
N LEU A 35 39.83 6.96 0.15
CA LEU A 35 39.97 8.28 -0.47
C LEU A 35 41.35 8.85 -0.12
N LYS A 36 41.99 9.59 -1.03
CA LYS A 36 43.21 10.37 -0.77
C LYS A 36 42.89 11.85 -0.92
N ASP A 37 43.20 12.65 0.10
CA ASP A 37 43.14 14.10 0.02
C ASP A 37 44.29 14.60 -0.86
N LEU A 38 43.99 15.40 -1.88
CA LEU A 38 44.97 15.85 -2.87
C LEU A 38 45.89 16.97 -2.36
N VAL A 39 45.55 17.63 -1.25
CA VAL A 39 46.33 18.72 -0.66
C VAL A 39 47.23 18.19 0.45
N THR A 40 46.68 17.39 1.35
CA THR A 40 47.40 16.86 2.52
C THR A 40 48.02 15.50 2.28
N GLU A 41 47.71 14.87 1.13
CA GLU A 41 48.05 13.48 0.81
C GLU A 41 47.52 12.42 1.79
N THR A 42 46.70 12.83 2.77
CA THR A 42 46.18 11.93 3.80
C THR A 42 45.13 11.01 3.20
N LYS A 43 45.24 9.71 3.50
CA LYS A 43 44.22 8.72 3.13
C LYS A 43 43.11 8.67 4.18
N TYR A 44 41.87 8.52 3.73
CA TYR A 44 40.68 8.41 4.54
C TYR A 44 39.88 7.17 4.15
N LEU A 45 39.36 6.46 5.14
CA LEU A 45 38.30 5.48 4.92
C LEU A 45 36.95 6.14 5.17
N ARG A 46 36.03 6.00 4.22
CA ARG A 46 34.65 6.43 4.37
C ARG A 46 33.74 5.23 4.19
N CYS A 47 33.01 4.89 5.24
CA CYS A 47 32.08 3.77 5.24
C CYS A 47 30.64 4.27 5.13
N MET A 48 29.78 3.52 4.45
CA MET A 48 28.34 3.68 4.54
C MET A 48 27.76 2.38 5.07
N PHE A 49 27.00 2.47 6.13
CA PHE A 49 26.30 1.36 6.75
C PHE A 49 24.81 1.56 6.60
N ARG A 50 24.06 0.47 6.40
CA ARG A 50 22.60 0.43 6.47
C ARG A 50 22.19 -0.35 7.70
N SER A 51 21.30 0.22 8.51
CA SER A 51 20.67 -0.50 9.61
C SER A 51 19.63 -1.47 9.07
N LEU A 52 19.74 -2.75 9.45
CA LEU A 52 18.75 -3.79 9.22
C LEU A 52 17.96 -4.11 10.50
N SER A 53 18.20 -3.39 11.60
CA SER A 53 17.52 -3.64 12.87
C SER A 53 16.16 -2.94 12.91
N SER A 54 15.15 -3.63 13.46
CA SER A 54 13.86 -3.05 13.80
C SER A 54 13.97 -2.01 14.92
N THR A 55 14.85 -2.24 15.90
CA THR A 55 15.24 -1.24 16.91
C THR A 55 16.33 -0.31 16.35
N PRO A 56 16.24 1.02 16.50
CA PRO A 56 17.25 1.92 15.95
C PRO A 56 18.66 1.65 16.49
N VAL A 57 19.65 1.63 15.59
CA VAL A 57 21.07 1.49 15.94
C VAL A 57 21.61 2.88 16.31
N THR A 58 22.14 3.00 17.53
CA THR A 58 22.66 4.24 18.10
C THR A 58 24.18 4.32 18.05
N THR A 59 24.89 3.20 18.06
CA THR A 59 26.35 3.18 17.95
C THR A 59 26.83 1.90 17.30
N LEU A 60 27.84 2.01 16.43
CA LEU A 60 28.52 0.88 15.80
C LEU A 60 30.01 0.91 16.16
N PHE A 61 30.58 -0.24 16.48
CA PHE A 61 32.02 -0.41 16.66
C PHE A 61 32.54 -1.36 15.59
N ALA A 62 33.58 -0.94 14.87
CA ALA A 62 34.20 -1.74 13.83
C ALA A 62 35.74 -1.70 13.93
N ASP A 63 36.36 -2.82 13.61
CA ASP A 63 37.79 -2.88 13.35
C ASP A 63 38.05 -2.50 11.89
N ILE A 64 39.04 -1.64 11.66
CA ILE A 64 39.50 -1.26 10.32
C ILE A 64 40.89 -1.89 10.12
N ILE A 65 40.98 -2.84 9.20
CA ILE A 65 42.19 -3.63 8.95
C ILE A 65 42.80 -3.14 7.63
N LEU A 66 43.97 -2.53 7.69
CA LEU A 66 44.69 -2.06 6.51
C LEU A 66 45.54 -3.20 5.95
N LYS A 67 45.47 -3.39 4.63
CA LYS A 67 46.18 -4.46 3.93
C LYS A 67 47.03 -3.92 2.78
N ASN A 68 48.11 -4.64 2.50
CA ASN A 68 48.96 -4.44 1.34
C ASN A 68 49.21 -5.80 0.68
N GLY A 69 48.80 -5.96 -0.58
CA GLY A 69 48.86 -7.25 -1.27
C GLY A 69 48.11 -8.36 -0.53
N GLY A 70 47.00 -8.01 0.13
CA GLY A 70 46.16 -8.93 0.92
C GLY A 70 46.68 -9.27 2.32
N LYS A 71 47.87 -8.82 2.72
CA LYS A 71 48.41 -9.03 4.07
C LYS A 71 48.07 -7.85 4.98
N GLU A 72 47.66 -8.13 6.21
CA GLU A 72 47.44 -7.11 7.23
C GLU A 72 48.76 -6.39 7.57
N VAL A 73 48.74 -5.06 7.48
CA VAL A 73 49.89 -4.19 7.79
C VAL A 73 49.59 -3.24 8.95
N ALA A 74 48.32 -2.97 9.24
CA ALA A 74 47.88 -2.16 10.36
C ALA A 74 46.43 -2.45 10.73
N LYS A 75 46.03 -2.06 11.94
CA LYS A 75 44.66 -2.22 12.43
C LYS A 75 44.27 -1.07 13.35
N ILE A 76 43.08 -0.51 13.13
CA ILE A 76 42.40 0.39 14.06
C ILE A 76 41.30 -0.43 14.73
N GLU A 77 41.42 -0.64 16.04
CA GLU A 77 40.46 -1.46 16.78
C GLU A 77 39.32 -0.62 17.34
N ASN A 78 38.11 -1.17 17.33
CA ASN A 78 36.91 -0.60 17.95
C ASN A 78 36.64 0.86 17.56
N PHE A 79 36.85 1.22 16.29
CA PHE A 79 36.48 2.55 15.81
C PHE A 79 34.97 2.74 15.97
N GLN A 80 34.59 3.82 16.64
CA GLN A 80 33.19 4.12 16.96
C GLN A 80 32.56 4.99 15.88
N TYR A 81 31.49 4.51 15.28
CA TYR A 81 30.58 5.31 14.48
C TYR A 81 29.34 5.65 15.32
N ASN A 82 29.08 6.94 15.49
CA ASN A 82 27.81 7.39 16.06
C ASN A 82 26.71 7.14 15.03
N ALA A 83 25.69 6.41 15.45
CA ALA A 83 24.54 6.07 14.63
C ALA A 83 23.26 6.70 15.21
N LYS A 84 22.29 6.96 14.35
CA LYS A 84 20.90 7.29 14.70
C LYS A 84 19.99 6.67 13.64
N ALA A 85 20.26 5.41 13.32
CA ALA A 85 19.74 4.76 12.14
C ALA A 85 18.60 3.81 12.53
N ARG A 86 17.37 4.22 12.22
CA ARG A 86 16.20 3.33 12.21
C ARG A 86 16.36 2.28 11.10
N ARG A 87 15.48 1.27 11.05
CA ARG A 87 15.45 0.28 9.95
C ARG A 87 15.56 0.98 8.59
N ASN A 88 16.48 0.50 7.75
CA ASN A 88 16.86 1.05 6.44
C ASN A 88 17.49 2.45 6.43
N GLY A 89 17.77 3.02 7.60
CA GLY A 89 18.55 4.25 7.72
C GLY A 89 20.02 4.00 7.41
N PHE A 90 20.62 4.94 6.67
CA PHE A 90 22.04 4.94 6.33
C PHE A 90 22.84 5.82 7.30
N PHE A 91 24.03 5.38 7.70
CA PHE A 91 24.94 6.13 8.57
C PHE A 91 26.42 5.86 8.25
N GLY A 92 27.32 6.64 8.86
CA GLY A 92 28.78 6.55 8.66
C GLY A 92 29.32 7.32 7.45
N GLN A 93 28.49 7.60 6.44
CA GLN A 93 28.90 8.20 5.16
C GLN A 93 29.48 9.62 5.28
N ASN A 94 29.25 10.30 6.41
CA ASN A 94 29.79 11.62 6.70
C ASN A 94 31.00 11.58 7.64
N VAL A 95 31.50 10.39 7.98
CA VAL A 95 32.65 10.18 8.86
C VAL A 95 33.83 9.72 8.01
N GLY A 96 34.84 10.59 7.86
CA GLY A 96 36.12 10.24 7.26
C GLY A 96 37.10 9.77 8.32
N VAL A 97 37.44 8.49 8.34
CA VAL A 97 38.46 7.94 9.25
C VAL A 97 39.83 8.22 8.66
N ALA A 98 40.58 9.14 9.27
CA ALA A 98 41.94 9.45 8.82
C ALA A 98 42.88 8.25 9.09
N LEU A 99 43.47 7.71 8.03
CA LEU A 99 44.39 6.57 8.07
C LEU A 99 45.82 7.07 8.02
N LYS A 100 46.32 7.61 9.14
CA LYS A 100 47.73 8.05 9.24
C LYS A 100 48.59 6.87 9.66
N TRP A 101 49.32 6.29 8.72
CA TRP A 101 50.18 5.14 8.99
C TRP A 101 51.46 5.17 8.16
N ASP A 102 52.58 4.75 8.76
CA ASP A 102 53.89 4.75 8.11
C ASP A 102 54.06 3.61 7.08
N ALA A 103 53.26 2.54 7.20
CA ALA A 103 53.29 1.41 6.27
C ALA A 103 52.40 1.65 5.04
N GLU A 104 52.90 1.30 3.86
CA GLU A 104 52.09 1.32 2.63
C GLU A 104 50.94 0.31 2.71
N PHE A 105 49.74 0.74 2.29
CA PHE A 105 48.54 -0.08 2.18
C PHE A 105 47.74 0.28 0.92
N ASP A 106 47.11 -0.74 0.32
CA ASP A 106 46.31 -0.65 -0.91
C ASP A 106 44.81 -0.84 -0.65
N THR A 107 44.45 -1.48 0.45
CA THR A 107 43.07 -1.86 0.78
C THR A 107 42.80 -1.70 2.28
N ALA A 108 41.53 -1.52 2.65
CA ALA A 108 41.07 -1.45 4.03
C ALA A 108 39.82 -2.32 4.20
N GLU A 109 39.85 -3.32 5.07
CA GLU A 109 38.70 -4.15 5.40
C GLU A 109 38.01 -3.62 6.66
N VAL A 110 36.67 -3.62 6.67
CA VAL A 110 35.87 -3.17 7.82
C VAL A 110 35.17 -4.37 8.42
N LYS A 111 35.47 -4.68 9.68
CA LYS A 111 34.80 -5.73 10.43
C LYS A 111 33.99 -5.14 11.56
N VAL A 112 32.66 -5.16 11.41
CA VAL A 112 31.75 -4.78 12.49
C VAL A 112 31.90 -5.76 13.65
N LYS A 113 32.16 -5.23 14.85
CA LYS A 113 32.35 -6.02 16.07
C LYS A 113 31.13 -5.97 16.97
N LYS A 114 30.46 -4.82 17.05
CA LYS A 114 29.41 -4.57 18.02
C LYS A 114 28.46 -3.48 17.53
N ALA A 115 27.17 -3.64 17.79
CA ALA A 115 26.15 -2.62 17.59
C ALA A 115 25.40 -2.37 18.91
N VAL A 116 25.10 -1.11 19.20
CA VAL A 116 24.29 -0.70 20.35
C VAL A 116 22.96 -0.18 19.83
N LEU A 117 21.88 -0.69 20.40
CA LEU A 117 20.51 -0.35 20.04
C LEU A 117 19.95 0.75 20.96
N GLU A 118 18.82 1.36 20.56
CA GLU A 118 18.18 2.45 21.30
C GLU A 118 17.57 2.01 22.63
N ASP A 119 17.14 0.76 22.74
CA ASP A 119 16.66 0.13 23.98
C ASP A 119 17.78 -0.19 24.98
N GLY A 120 19.04 0.00 24.59
CA GLY A 120 20.23 -0.28 25.41
C GLY A 120 20.86 -1.64 25.14
N ASP A 121 20.27 -2.47 24.28
CA ASP A 121 20.83 -3.78 23.93
C ASP A 121 22.15 -3.64 23.17
N VAL A 122 23.08 -4.53 23.49
CA VAL A 122 24.43 -4.56 22.92
C VAL A 122 24.61 -5.87 22.18
N LEU A 123 24.53 -5.81 20.85
CA LEU A 123 24.75 -6.94 19.96
C LEU A 123 26.23 -7.05 19.64
N VAL A 124 26.78 -8.26 19.79
CA VAL A 124 28.20 -8.55 19.49
C VAL A 124 28.27 -9.54 18.34
N SER A 125 29.18 -9.29 17.41
CA SER A 125 29.46 -10.18 16.28
C SER A 125 29.84 -11.56 16.78
N SER A 126 29.06 -12.58 16.39
CA SER A 126 29.28 -13.99 16.77
C SER A 126 29.15 -14.98 15.61
N GLY A 127 28.67 -14.54 14.44
CA GLY A 127 28.45 -15.37 13.26
C GLY A 127 29.52 -15.23 12.17
N GLU A 128 29.28 -15.89 11.04
CA GLU A 128 30.04 -15.70 9.80
C GLU A 128 29.58 -14.43 9.07
N ASP A 129 30.42 -13.93 8.17
CA ASP A 129 30.09 -12.81 7.30
C ASP A 129 29.16 -13.28 6.19
N ILE A 130 28.04 -12.59 6.02
CA ILE A 130 27.00 -12.97 5.07
C ILE A 130 27.06 -12.03 3.89
N THR A 131 27.21 -12.61 2.71
CA THR A 131 27.06 -11.91 1.44
C THR A 131 25.89 -12.54 0.70
N PHE A 132 24.91 -11.72 0.33
CA PHE A 132 23.85 -12.19 -0.54
C PHE A 132 24.32 -12.18 -1.99
N PRO A 133 24.22 -13.30 -2.72
CA PRO A 133 24.47 -13.28 -4.16
C PRO A 133 23.43 -12.38 -4.83
N GLN A 134 23.78 -11.83 -6.00
CA GLN A 134 22.82 -11.08 -6.81
C GLN A 134 21.56 -11.94 -7.03
N PRO A 135 20.36 -11.44 -6.69
CA PRO A 135 19.16 -12.23 -6.85
C PRO A 135 18.84 -12.45 -8.33
N ALA A 136 18.47 -13.68 -8.68
CA ALA A 136 17.88 -13.98 -9.97
C ALA A 136 16.49 -13.33 -10.09
N TYR A 137 16.07 -13.02 -11.30
CA TYR A 137 14.70 -12.59 -11.56
C TYR A 137 13.76 -13.81 -11.58
N ILE A 138 12.55 -13.67 -11.05
CA ILE A 138 11.53 -14.73 -11.05
C ILE A 138 11.30 -15.23 -12.48
N ARG A 139 11.18 -14.30 -13.45
CA ARG A 139 10.98 -14.63 -14.85
C ARG A 139 12.10 -15.48 -15.43
N GLU A 140 13.33 -15.17 -15.08
CA GLU A 140 14.51 -15.90 -15.58
C GLU A 140 14.63 -17.28 -14.93
N TYR A 141 14.25 -17.39 -13.65
CA TYR A 141 14.26 -18.64 -12.91
C TYR A 141 13.18 -19.61 -13.43
N LEU A 142 11.94 -19.14 -13.58
CA LEU A 142 10.82 -19.95 -14.05
C LEU A 142 10.80 -20.14 -15.57
N GLN A 143 11.52 -19.30 -16.32
CA GLN A 143 11.59 -19.30 -17.78
C GLN A 143 10.22 -19.18 -18.49
N SER A 144 9.18 -18.76 -17.76
CA SER A 144 7.80 -18.70 -18.23
C SER A 144 7.06 -17.51 -17.61
N GLU A 145 6.30 -16.79 -18.44
CA GLU A 145 5.43 -15.70 -17.98
C GLU A 145 4.29 -16.23 -17.14
N GLU A 146 3.72 -17.32 -17.60
CA GLU A 146 2.49 -17.90 -17.07
C GLU A 146 2.77 -18.48 -15.68
N LEU A 147 3.93 -19.14 -15.51
CA LEU A 147 4.37 -19.62 -14.20
C LEU A 147 4.75 -18.47 -13.26
N GLU A 148 5.33 -17.37 -13.77
CA GLU A 148 5.57 -16.19 -12.95
C GLU A 148 4.26 -15.56 -12.47
N GLN A 149 3.26 -15.42 -13.34
CA GLN A 149 1.95 -14.89 -12.96
C GLN A 149 1.25 -15.79 -11.95
N GLU A 150 1.32 -17.12 -12.14
CA GLU A 150 0.78 -18.09 -11.20
C GLU A 150 1.48 -18.01 -9.84
N TYR A 151 2.81 -18.00 -9.83
CA TYR A 151 3.58 -17.82 -8.59
C TYR A 151 3.19 -16.54 -7.86
N ARG A 152 3.03 -15.42 -8.57
CA ARG A 152 2.63 -14.13 -7.97
C ARG A 152 1.23 -14.17 -7.38
N ARG A 153 0.30 -14.87 -8.03
CA ARG A 153 -1.08 -15.04 -7.56
C ARG A 153 -1.13 -15.82 -6.27
N GLU A 154 -0.44 -16.96 -6.22
CA GLU A 154 -0.45 -17.88 -5.08
C GLU A 154 0.37 -17.34 -3.90
N SER A 155 1.56 -16.78 -4.16
CA SER A 155 2.46 -16.30 -3.10
C SER A 155 2.24 -14.84 -2.68
N GLY A 156 1.50 -14.07 -3.48
CA GLY A 156 1.37 -12.63 -3.31
C GLY A 156 2.64 -11.84 -3.60
N ALA A 157 3.63 -12.41 -4.30
CA ALA A 157 4.90 -11.76 -4.60
C ALA A 157 4.73 -10.45 -5.42
N VAL A 158 5.20 -9.33 -4.86
CA VAL A 158 5.10 -8.00 -5.49
C VAL A 158 6.38 -7.53 -6.20
N GLY A 159 7.52 -8.17 -5.93
CA GLY A 159 8.79 -7.78 -6.51
C GLY A 159 9.31 -8.74 -7.57
N PRO A 160 10.36 -8.38 -8.31
CA PRO A 160 10.82 -9.14 -9.48
C PRO A 160 11.83 -10.25 -9.14
N PHE A 161 12.32 -10.31 -7.91
CA PHE A 161 13.44 -11.17 -7.53
C PHE A 161 12.98 -12.49 -6.93
N CYS A 162 13.74 -13.56 -7.17
CA CYS A 162 13.59 -14.79 -6.39
C CYS A 162 13.98 -14.52 -4.93
N PRO A 163 13.22 -15.04 -3.95
CA PRO A 163 13.58 -14.87 -2.56
C PRO A 163 14.82 -15.72 -2.23
N GLN A 164 15.65 -15.27 -1.28
CA GLN A 164 16.91 -15.92 -0.92
C GLN A 164 17.03 -16.07 0.60
N LYS A 165 17.67 -17.13 1.09
CA LYS A 165 18.04 -17.29 2.51
C LYS A 165 19.54 -17.46 2.66
N ALA A 166 20.13 -16.77 3.64
CA ALA A 166 21.54 -16.91 3.99
C ALA A 166 21.80 -16.45 5.44
N GLY A 167 22.40 -17.32 6.25
CA GLY A 167 23.02 -16.94 7.52
C GLY A 167 22.11 -16.31 8.58
N GLY A 168 20.85 -16.73 8.70
CA GLY A 168 19.91 -16.10 9.64
C GLY A 168 19.15 -14.90 9.07
N TRP A 169 19.26 -14.69 7.75
CA TRP A 169 18.61 -13.61 7.01
C TRP A 169 17.93 -14.16 5.76
N TRP A 170 16.89 -13.45 5.32
CA TRP A 170 16.23 -13.70 4.06
C TRP A 170 16.01 -12.42 3.26
N ARG A 171 16.09 -12.55 1.93
CA ARG A 171 15.77 -11.50 0.96
C ARG A 171 14.39 -11.77 0.37
N CYS A 172 13.50 -10.79 0.47
CA CYS A 172 12.17 -10.83 -0.12
C CYS A 172 12.23 -10.67 -1.65
N THR A 173 11.13 -10.99 -2.34
CA THR A 173 10.98 -10.77 -3.78
C THR A 173 11.05 -9.30 -4.19
N CYS A 174 10.75 -8.36 -3.28
CA CYS A 174 10.98 -6.92 -3.47
C CYS A 174 12.44 -6.49 -3.33
N GLY A 175 13.34 -7.40 -2.91
CA GLY A 175 14.77 -7.15 -2.74
C GLY A 175 15.19 -6.78 -1.32
N GLU A 176 14.23 -6.55 -0.42
CA GLU A 176 14.48 -6.16 0.98
C GLU A 176 15.04 -7.31 1.82
N LEU A 177 15.98 -7.01 2.71
CA LEU A 177 16.56 -7.96 3.66
C LEU A 177 15.84 -7.93 5.00
N ASN A 178 15.58 -9.11 5.53
CA ASN A 178 14.88 -9.33 6.78
C ASN A 178 15.62 -10.40 7.59
N ALA A 179 15.58 -10.30 8.91
CA ALA A 179 16.10 -11.36 9.77
C ALA A 179 15.18 -12.58 9.69
N ASP A 180 15.71 -13.78 9.91
CA ASP A 180 14.89 -15.02 9.91
C ASP A 180 13.85 -15.05 11.04
N SER A 181 14.01 -14.20 12.07
CA SER A 181 12.98 -13.97 13.09
C SER A 181 11.81 -13.10 12.61
N GLU A 182 11.93 -12.44 11.46
CA GLU A 182 10.88 -11.62 10.87
C GLU A 182 10.11 -12.47 9.84
N GLU A 183 8.88 -12.86 10.19
CA GLU A 183 8.03 -13.68 9.31
C GLU A 183 7.49 -12.91 8.10
N THR A 184 7.43 -11.58 8.19
CA THR A 184 6.95 -10.69 7.14
C THR A 184 8.03 -9.74 6.67
N CYS A 185 7.99 -9.38 5.39
CA CYS A 185 8.92 -8.42 4.81
C CYS A 185 8.65 -7.02 5.37
N PHE A 186 9.68 -6.39 5.94
CA PHE A 186 9.58 -5.03 6.46
C PHE A 186 9.13 -4.00 5.39
N ALA A 187 9.53 -4.17 4.13
CA ALA A 187 9.23 -3.20 3.07
C ALA A 187 7.85 -3.40 2.43
N CYS A 188 7.47 -4.64 2.10
CA CYS A 188 6.25 -4.91 1.33
C CYS A 188 5.17 -5.69 2.09
N GLY A 189 5.42 -6.07 3.34
CA GLY A 189 4.48 -6.78 4.21
C GLY A 189 4.21 -8.24 3.85
N LYS A 190 4.87 -8.79 2.81
CA LYS A 190 4.64 -10.18 2.38
C LYS A 190 5.32 -11.20 3.29
N GLU A 191 4.60 -12.26 3.62
CA GLU A 191 5.07 -13.37 4.44
C GLU A 191 6.19 -14.15 3.75
N ALA A 192 7.20 -14.56 4.50
CA ALA A 192 8.33 -15.32 3.98
C ALA A 192 7.89 -16.71 3.48
N GLY A 193 7.09 -17.43 4.27
CA GLY A 193 6.68 -18.82 3.97
C GLY A 193 6.19 -19.02 2.54
N PRO A 194 5.07 -18.39 2.14
CA PRO A 194 4.52 -18.52 0.80
C PRO A 194 5.51 -18.14 -0.31
N LEU A 195 6.35 -17.12 -0.11
CA LEU A 195 7.34 -16.71 -1.11
C LEU A 195 8.36 -17.82 -1.39
N PHE A 196 8.81 -18.53 -0.36
CA PHE A 196 9.80 -19.60 -0.50
C PHE A 196 9.17 -20.93 -0.90
N ASP A 197 8.05 -21.30 -0.26
CA ASP A 197 7.45 -22.62 -0.40
C ASP A 197 6.78 -22.82 -1.76
N LEU A 198 6.24 -21.73 -2.34
CA LEU A 198 5.49 -21.77 -3.60
C LEU A 198 6.36 -21.49 -4.84
N LEU A 199 7.63 -21.10 -4.67
CA LEU A 199 8.56 -20.96 -5.81
C LEU A 199 9.09 -22.34 -6.24
N ASN A 200 8.16 -23.20 -6.65
CA ASN A 200 8.41 -24.57 -7.06
C ASN A 200 7.80 -24.81 -8.44
N THR A 201 8.66 -25.00 -9.45
CA THR A 201 8.24 -25.13 -10.85
C THR A 201 7.24 -26.27 -11.08
N GLU A 202 7.44 -27.44 -10.46
CA GLU A 202 6.56 -28.61 -10.67
C GLU A 202 5.15 -28.39 -10.10
N ALA A 203 5.07 -27.79 -8.91
CA ALA A 203 3.79 -27.45 -8.29
C ALA A 203 3.06 -26.37 -9.09
N LEU A 204 3.78 -25.35 -9.55
CA LEU A 204 3.22 -24.28 -10.37
C LEU A 204 2.74 -24.78 -11.73
N GLU A 205 3.48 -25.68 -12.38
CA GLU A 205 3.05 -26.32 -13.64
C GLU A 205 1.76 -27.13 -13.45
N THR A 206 1.64 -27.84 -12.33
CA THR A 206 0.44 -28.60 -11.98
C THR A 206 -0.76 -27.68 -11.77
N ASN A 207 -0.62 -26.66 -10.92
CA ASN A 207 -1.68 -25.67 -10.66
C ASN A 207 -2.11 -24.94 -11.94
N LEU A 208 -1.14 -24.55 -12.78
CA LEU A 208 -1.41 -23.89 -14.06
C LEU A 208 -2.15 -24.81 -15.04
N ALA A 209 -1.84 -26.10 -15.07
CA ALA A 209 -2.54 -27.07 -15.89
C ALA A 209 -4.00 -27.24 -15.42
N GLU A 210 -4.22 -27.38 -14.11
CA GLU A 210 -5.57 -27.47 -13.54
C GLU A 210 -6.40 -26.20 -13.83
N TYR A 211 -5.80 -25.02 -13.67
CA TYR A 211 -6.43 -23.74 -14.01
C TYR A 211 -6.80 -23.66 -15.50
N LYS A 212 -5.90 -24.08 -16.41
CA LYS A 212 -6.15 -24.08 -17.86
C LYS A 212 -7.26 -25.06 -18.25
N GLU A 213 -7.30 -26.25 -17.64
CA GLU A 213 -8.37 -27.22 -17.86
C GLU A 213 -9.73 -26.69 -17.43
N GLU A 214 -9.81 -26.05 -16.25
CA GLU A 214 -11.05 -25.45 -15.77
C GLU A 214 -11.52 -24.30 -16.67
N ARG A 215 -10.62 -23.41 -17.07
CA ARG A 215 -10.93 -22.33 -18.02
C ARG A 215 -11.44 -22.86 -19.36
N ALA A 216 -10.83 -23.93 -19.89
CA ALA A 216 -11.28 -24.56 -21.13
C ALA A 216 -12.68 -25.19 -20.99
N ARG A 217 -13.02 -25.76 -19.81
CA ARG A 217 -14.38 -26.25 -19.53
C ARG A 217 -15.41 -25.13 -19.59
N ILE A 218 -15.13 -24.01 -18.93
CA ILE A 218 -16.03 -22.83 -18.91
C ILE A 218 -16.22 -22.28 -20.34
N GLU A 219 -15.14 -22.12 -21.10
CA GLU A 219 -15.20 -21.60 -22.48
C GLU A 219 -15.94 -22.56 -23.43
N GLU A 220 -15.81 -23.87 -23.24
CA GLU A 220 -16.58 -24.87 -23.99
C GLU A 220 -18.08 -24.79 -23.66
N GLU A 221 -18.45 -24.67 -22.38
CA GLU A 221 -19.84 -24.50 -21.95
C GLU A 221 -20.46 -23.22 -22.52
N GLU A 222 -19.71 -22.11 -22.52
CA GLU A 222 -20.12 -20.86 -23.13
C GLU A 222 -20.32 -21.00 -24.65
N ARG A 223 -19.41 -21.71 -25.34
CA ARG A 223 -19.55 -21.97 -26.79
C ARG A 223 -20.78 -22.81 -27.10
N ILE A 224 -21.03 -23.88 -26.34
CA ILE A 224 -22.22 -24.73 -26.50
C ILE A 224 -23.49 -23.88 -26.30
N LYS A 225 -23.49 -22.99 -25.30
CA LYS A 225 -24.61 -22.09 -25.04
C LYS A 225 -24.82 -21.10 -26.21
N GLN A 226 -23.77 -20.52 -26.75
CA GLN A 226 -23.85 -19.64 -27.93
C GLN A 226 -24.37 -20.40 -29.17
N GLU A 227 -23.86 -21.60 -29.45
CA GLU A 227 -24.31 -22.42 -30.57
C GLU A 227 -25.81 -22.79 -30.44
N GLU A 228 -26.28 -23.10 -29.23
CA GLU A 228 -27.68 -23.36 -28.93
C GLU A 228 -28.56 -22.12 -29.17
N GLU A 229 -28.13 -20.94 -28.70
CA GLU A 229 -28.81 -19.66 -28.92
C GLU A 229 -28.86 -19.28 -30.41
N GLU A 230 -27.76 -19.48 -31.15
CA GLU A 230 -27.70 -19.29 -32.59
C GLU A 230 -28.62 -20.24 -33.34
N ARG A 231 -28.69 -21.52 -32.94
CA ARG A 231 -29.60 -22.51 -33.52
C ARG A 231 -31.05 -22.10 -33.30
N ILE A 232 -31.42 -21.69 -32.08
CA ILE A 232 -32.76 -21.20 -31.76
C ILE A 232 -33.09 -19.93 -32.57
N ALA A 233 -32.13 -19.01 -32.74
CA ALA A 233 -32.29 -17.82 -33.57
C ALA A 233 -32.45 -18.16 -35.06
N ALA A 234 -31.70 -19.13 -35.56
CA ALA A 234 -31.77 -19.63 -36.94
C ALA A 234 -33.11 -20.31 -37.22
N GLU A 235 -33.65 -21.11 -36.30
CA GLU A 235 -34.98 -21.72 -36.40
C GLU A 235 -36.09 -20.65 -36.44
N LYS A 236 -36.02 -19.63 -35.57
CA LYS A 236 -36.94 -18.48 -35.60
C LYS A 236 -36.87 -17.72 -36.94
N ARG A 237 -35.66 -17.54 -37.49
CA ARG A 237 -35.44 -16.94 -38.82
C ARG A 237 -35.99 -17.83 -39.95
N ALA A 238 -35.83 -19.15 -39.86
CA ALA A 238 -36.34 -20.11 -40.84
C ALA A 238 -37.87 -20.15 -40.88
N VAL A 239 -38.53 -20.11 -39.72
CA VAL A 239 -40.01 -20.00 -39.61
C VAL A 239 -40.53 -18.68 -40.19
N ARG A 240 -39.82 -17.57 -39.95
CA ARG A 240 -40.12 -16.25 -40.54
C ARG A 240 -40.00 -16.29 -42.08
N ASN A 241 -38.96 -16.93 -42.59
CA ASN A 241 -38.69 -17.05 -44.02
C ASN A 241 -39.65 -18.03 -44.73
N ALA A 242 -40.15 -19.06 -44.04
CA ALA A 242 -41.17 -19.97 -44.56
C ALA A 242 -42.54 -19.29 -44.74
N LYS A 243 -42.89 -18.33 -43.86
CA LYS A 243 -44.09 -17.47 -44.01
C LYS A 243 -43.99 -16.52 -45.21
N ALA A 244 -42.79 -16.03 -45.54
CA ALA A 244 -42.55 -15.14 -46.67
C ALA A 244 -42.62 -15.86 -48.04
N LYS A 245 -42.49 -17.19 -48.09
CA LYS A 245 -42.37 -17.99 -49.32
C LYS A 245 -43.69 -18.29 -50.05
N LYS A 246 -44.85 -17.88 -49.52
CA LYS A 246 -46.19 -18.07 -50.14
C LYS A 246 -46.56 -17.03 -51.22
N ILE A 247 -45.69 -16.03 -51.50
CA ILE A 247 -45.98 -14.91 -52.42
C ILE A 247 -44.93 -14.90 -53.54
N SER A 248 -45.03 -15.73 -54.60
CA SER A 248 -44.04 -15.68 -55.70
C SER A 248 -44.44 -16.33 -57.04
N ILE A 249 -45.59 -15.95 -57.62
CA ILE A 249 -45.91 -16.22 -59.03
C ILE A 249 -45.52 -15.00 -59.90
N ILE A 250 -44.27 -14.51 -59.90
CA ILE A 250 -43.88 -13.33 -60.74
C ILE A 250 -42.39 -13.37 -61.15
N ALA A 251 -41.90 -14.48 -61.71
CA ALA A 251 -40.45 -14.69 -61.92
C ALA A 251 -39.85 -14.06 -63.21
N ALA A 252 -40.64 -13.64 -64.19
CA ALA A 252 -40.09 -13.00 -65.41
C ALA A 252 -39.98 -11.47 -65.33
N VAL A 253 -40.70 -10.84 -64.37
CA VAL A 253 -40.57 -9.42 -64.00
C VAL A 253 -39.47 -9.24 -62.93
N ALA A 254 -39.13 -10.30 -62.20
CA ALA A 254 -38.18 -10.30 -61.10
C ALA A 254 -36.75 -9.92 -61.51
N VAL A 255 -36.29 -10.23 -62.73
CA VAL A 255 -34.90 -9.90 -63.14
C VAL A 255 -34.72 -8.41 -63.41
N VAL A 256 -35.74 -7.74 -63.97
CA VAL A 256 -35.74 -6.28 -64.17
C VAL A 256 -36.07 -5.55 -62.86
N VAL A 257 -36.97 -6.08 -62.04
CA VAL A 257 -37.24 -5.53 -60.69
C VAL A 257 -36.07 -5.72 -59.74
N LEU A 258 -35.30 -6.81 -59.84
CA LEU A 258 -34.06 -7.01 -59.07
C LEU A 258 -32.95 -6.08 -59.57
N ALA A 259 -32.87 -5.79 -60.87
CA ALA A 259 -31.94 -4.80 -61.41
C ALA A 259 -32.32 -3.35 -61.01
N ILE A 260 -33.61 -3.01 -61.03
CA ILE A 260 -34.13 -1.71 -60.58
C ILE A 260 -34.04 -1.60 -59.05
N ALA A 261 -34.32 -2.65 -58.29
CA ALA A 261 -34.17 -2.68 -56.84
C ALA A 261 -32.69 -2.63 -56.43
N PHE A 262 -31.81 -3.32 -57.16
CA PHE A 262 -30.37 -3.23 -56.97
C PHE A 262 -29.87 -1.81 -57.27
N ALA A 263 -30.33 -1.20 -58.38
CA ALA A 263 -30.02 0.19 -58.68
C ALA A 263 -30.61 1.16 -57.64
N PHE A 264 -31.82 0.92 -57.15
CA PHE A 264 -32.45 1.72 -56.11
C PHE A 264 -31.69 1.63 -54.79
N VAL A 265 -31.31 0.43 -54.35
CA VAL A 265 -30.51 0.17 -53.15
C VAL A 265 -29.10 0.77 -53.30
N LYS A 266 -28.50 0.71 -54.49
CA LYS A 266 -27.14 1.23 -54.72
C LYS A 266 -27.07 2.73 -54.95
N PHE A 267 -28.08 3.36 -55.52
CA PHE A 267 -28.01 4.76 -55.96
C PHE A 267 -29.06 5.67 -55.31
N ALA A 268 -30.30 5.22 -55.09
CA ALA A 268 -31.37 6.06 -54.53
C ALA A 268 -31.40 6.02 -52.99
N LEU A 269 -31.21 4.84 -52.40
CA LEU A 269 -31.25 4.63 -50.96
C LEU A 269 -30.17 5.43 -50.21
N PRO A 270 -28.90 5.50 -50.69
CA PRO A 270 -27.89 6.35 -50.06
C PRO A 270 -28.25 7.84 -50.11
N VAL A 271 -28.89 8.32 -51.18
CA VAL A 271 -29.36 9.71 -51.29
C VAL A 271 -30.46 10.00 -50.28
N ILE A 272 -31.46 9.12 -50.17
CA ILE A 272 -32.59 9.29 -49.23
C ILE A 272 -32.09 9.26 -47.80
N ASN A 273 -31.27 8.27 -47.45
CA ASN A 273 -30.72 8.14 -46.10
C ASN A 273 -29.80 9.32 -45.75
N TYR A 274 -29.00 9.81 -46.70
CA TYR A 274 -28.14 10.97 -46.49
C TYR A 274 -28.96 12.24 -46.24
N ASN A 275 -29.97 12.52 -47.06
CA ASN A 275 -30.83 13.69 -46.85
C ASN A 275 -31.62 13.58 -45.55
N SER A 276 -32.05 12.38 -45.17
CA SER A 276 -32.73 12.15 -43.90
C SER A 276 -31.79 12.29 -42.70
N ALA A 277 -30.52 11.88 -42.82
CA ALA A 277 -29.50 12.09 -41.80
C ALA A 277 -29.16 13.57 -41.64
N ALA A 278 -29.01 14.29 -42.76
CA ALA A 278 -28.80 15.74 -42.76
C ALA A 278 -29.97 16.50 -42.12
N SER A 279 -31.22 16.13 -42.44
CA SER A 279 -32.40 16.70 -41.77
C SER A 279 -32.38 16.44 -40.26
N ALA A 280 -32.13 15.19 -39.84
CA ALA A 280 -32.04 14.87 -38.41
C ALA A 280 -30.94 15.67 -37.71
N PHE A 281 -29.80 15.86 -38.36
CA PHE A 281 -28.69 16.66 -37.85
C PHE A 281 -29.07 18.15 -37.72
N GLU A 282 -29.76 18.72 -38.71
CA GLU A 282 -30.26 20.10 -38.68
C GLU A 282 -31.36 20.30 -37.60
N ASP A 283 -32.16 19.26 -37.37
CA ASP A 283 -33.23 19.24 -36.36
C ASP A 283 -32.68 18.99 -34.93
N GLY A 284 -31.39 18.70 -34.78
CA GLY A 284 -30.72 18.42 -33.49
C GLY A 284 -30.88 16.97 -32.99
N ASP A 285 -31.50 16.08 -33.77
CA ASP A 285 -31.59 14.64 -33.49
C ASP A 285 -30.27 13.94 -33.90
N TYR A 286 -29.25 14.18 -33.08
CA TYR A 286 -27.89 13.75 -33.36
C TYR A 286 -27.71 12.22 -33.27
N GLU A 287 -28.49 11.52 -32.44
CA GLU A 287 -28.48 10.05 -32.36
C GLU A 287 -29.00 9.41 -33.67
N ALA A 288 -30.15 9.89 -34.16
CA ALA A 288 -30.70 9.40 -35.42
C ALA A 288 -29.84 9.80 -36.62
N ALA A 289 -29.23 10.99 -36.58
CA ALA A 289 -28.27 11.43 -37.59
C ALA A 289 -27.03 10.52 -37.60
N TYR A 290 -26.42 10.25 -36.43
CA TYR A 290 -25.26 9.38 -36.28
C TYR A 290 -25.52 8.00 -36.89
N THR A 291 -26.58 7.32 -36.45
CA THR A 291 -26.94 5.98 -36.93
C THR A 291 -27.08 5.93 -38.46
N LYS A 292 -27.72 6.95 -39.06
CA LYS A 292 -27.93 6.99 -40.51
C LYS A 292 -26.63 7.32 -41.26
N PHE A 293 -25.84 8.28 -40.80
CA PHE A 293 -24.55 8.63 -41.41
C PHE A 293 -23.54 7.48 -41.31
N GLU A 294 -23.48 6.78 -40.17
CA GLU A 294 -22.64 5.60 -40.00
C GLU A 294 -23.01 4.50 -41.01
N SER A 295 -24.31 4.21 -41.18
CA SER A 295 -24.80 3.20 -42.12
C SER A 295 -24.46 3.48 -43.60
N LEU A 296 -24.16 4.75 -43.93
CA LEU A 296 -23.82 5.21 -45.27
C LEU A 296 -22.34 5.05 -45.61
N GLY A 297 -21.46 4.87 -44.61
CA GLY A 297 -20.02 4.68 -44.79
C GLY A 297 -19.37 5.77 -45.64
N GLU A 298 -18.78 5.39 -46.77
CA GLU A 298 -18.02 6.26 -47.70
C GLU A 298 -18.90 7.14 -48.62
N TYR A 299 -20.23 7.06 -48.50
CA TYR A 299 -21.10 7.84 -49.36
C TYR A 299 -20.99 9.34 -49.03
N LYS A 300 -20.50 10.15 -49.98
CA LYS A 300 -20.21 11.59 -49.78
C LYS A 300 -19.29 11.81 -48.56
N ASP A 301 -19.66 12.71 -47.66
CA ASP A 301 -18.99 13.03 -46.41
C ASP A 301 -19.64 12.34 -45.19
N SER A 302 -20.46 11.28 -45.40
CA SER A 302 -21.21 10.63 -44.33
C SER A 302 -20.33 10.16 -43.17
N ARG A 303 -19.12 9.64 -43.44
CA ARG A 303 -18.19 9.29 -42.35
C ARG A 303 -17.85 10.50 -41.47
N ASN A 304 -17.55 11.65 -42.05
CA ASN A 304 -17.21 12.86 -41.29
C ASN A 304 -18.45 13.39 -40.53
N MET A 305 -19.60 13.35 -41.19
CA MET A 305 -20.88 13.76 -40.58
C MET A 305 -21.33 12.81 -39.46
N ALA A 306 -21.01 11.51 -39.55
CA ALA A 306 -21.25 10.55 -38.48
C ALA A 306 -20.44 10.93 -37.23
N VAL A 307 -19.15 11.23 -37.38
CA VAL A 307 -18.31 11.64 -36.25
C VAL A 307 -18.77 12.98 -35.66
N GLU A 308 -19.16 13.96 -36.49
CA GLU A 308 -19.75 15.22 -36.01
C GLU A 308 -21.07 14.98 -35.26
N ALA A 309 -21.97 14.15 -35.81
CA ALA A 309 -23.24 13.82 -35.16
C ALA A 309 -23.01 13.11 -33.83
N HIS A 310 -22.09 12.13 -33.78
CA HIS A 310 -21.74 11.43 -32.55
C HIS A 310 -21.16 12.40 -31.50
N TYR A 311 -20.30 13.33 -31.91
CA TYR A 311 -19.75 14.36 -31.03
C TYR A 311 -20.84 15.27 -30.45
N ARG A 312 -21.77 15.75 -31.28
CA ARG A 312 -22.91 16.58 -30.83
C ARG A 312 -23.85 15.81 -29.92
N PHE A 313 -24.08 14.53 -30.20
CA PHE A 313 -24.85 13.64 -29.34
C PHE A 313 -24.20 13.48 -27.96
N ALA A 314 -22.89 13.22 -27.92
CA ALA A 314 -22.14 13.14 -26.66
C ALA A 314 -22.19 14.45 -25.85
N GLN A 315 -22.12 15.61 -26.51
CA GLN A 315 -22.32 16.90 -25.85
C GLN A 315 -23.73 17.02 -25.24
N GLY A 316 -24.78 16.61 -25.97
CA GLY A 316 -26.14 16.58 -25.45
C GLY A 316 -26.28 15.68 -24.22
N LEU A 317 -25.63 14.51 -24.22
CA LEU A 317 -25.62 13.62 -23.06
C LEU A 317 -25.00 14.27 -21.81
N VAL A 318 -23.97 15.12 -21.96
CA VAL A 318 -23.41 15.90 -20.85
C VAL A 318 -24.42 16.93 -20.34
N GLU A 319 -25.10 17.63 -21.25
CA GLU A 319 -26.14 18.62 -20.90
C GLU A 319 -27.33 17.98 -20.16
N ASP A 320 -27.67 16.74 -20.52
CA ASP A 320 -28.74 15.95 -19.90
C ASP A 320 -28.33 15.26 -18.58
N GLY A 321 -27.04 15.34 -18.19
CA GLY A 321 -26.49 14.68 -17.01
C GLY A 321 -26.28 13.17 -17.16
N GLU A 322 -26.34 12.65 -18.39
CA GLU A 322 -26.09 11.24 -18.71
C GLU A 322 -24.58 10.97 -18.89
N TYR A 323 -23.79 11.28 -17.86
CA TYR A 323 -22.33 11.36 -17.96
C TYR A 323 -21.65 10.05 -18.38
N GLU A 324 -22.07 8.89 -17.85
CA GLU A 324 -21.49 7.60 -18.24
C GLU A 324 -21.60 7.35 -19.76
N LYS A 325 -22.77 7.65 -20.34
CA LYS A 325 -23.00 7.49 -21.78
C LYS A 325 -22.18 8.49 -22.57
N ALA A 326 -22.07 9.73 -22.08
CA ALA A 326 -21.24 10.76 -22.71
C ALA A 326 -19.76 10.36 -22.73
N ILE A 327 -19.23 9.85 -21.61
CA ILE A 327 -17.85 9.37 -21.47
C ILE A 327 -17.58 8.23 -22.47
N ALA A 328 -18.48 7.24 -22.54
CA ALA A 328 -18.35 6.14 -23.50
C ALA A 328 -18.30 6.66 -24.95
N ALA A 329 -19.22 7.54 -25.32
CA ALA A 329 -19.25 8.14 -26.65
C ALA A 329 -17.97 8.93 -26.96
N PHE A 330 -17.47 9.77 -26.04
CA PHE A 330 -16.23 10.52 -26.26
C PHE A 330 -14.99 9.62 -26.34
N LYS A 331 -14.93 8.50 -25.60
CA LYS A 331 -13.81 7.54 -25.66
C LYS A 331 -13.71 6.85 -27.03
N GLU A 332 -14.82 6.71 -27.77
CA GLU A 332 -14.80 6.21 -29.15
C GLU A 332 -14.20 7.22 -30.15
N MET A 333 -14.14 8.51 -29.78
CA MET A 333 -13.67 9.60 -30.65
C MET A 333 -12.20 9.95 -30.41
N ILE A 334 -11.29 9.25 -31.08
CA ILE A 334 -9.85 9.51 -30.97
C ILE A 334 -9.44 10.72 -31.85
N ASN A 335 -8.81 11.74 -31.25
CA ASN A 335 -8.27 12.93 -31.92
C ASN A 335 -9.32 13.73 -32.73
N TYR A 336 -10.57 13.76 -32.29
CA TYR A 336 -11.63 14.52 -32.94
C TYR A 336 -11.99 15.79 -32.15
N LYS A 337 -11.66 16.95 -32.71
CA LYS A 337 -11.82 18.26 -32.03
C LYS A 337 -11.23 18.21 -30.61
N ASP A 338 -12.02 18.57 -29.61
CA ASP A 338 -11.73 18.55 -28.19
C ASP A 338 -12.40 17.38 -27.46
N SER A 339 -12.77 16.29 -28.16
CA SER A 339 -13.44 15.11 -27.58
C SER A 339 -12.74 14.57 -26.33
N THR A 340 -11.40 14.56 -26.32
CA THR A 340 -10.61 14.15 -25.15
C THR A 340 -10.77 15.10 -23.96
N ALA A 341 -10.88 16.41 -24.21
CA ALA A 341 -11.12 17.39 -23.16
C ALA A 341 -12.57 17.32 -22.65
N CYS A 342 -13.55 17.16 -23.55
CA CYS A 342 -14.95 16.95 -23.18
C CYS A 342 -15.16 15.63 -22.41
N CYS A 343 -14.41 14.57 -22.74
CA CYS A 343 -14.41 13.33 -21.96
C CYS A 343 -14.00 13.58 -20.51
N LYS A 344 -12.88 14.30 -20.30
CA LYS A 344 -12.41 14.65 -18.95
C LYS A 344 -13.39 15.53 -18.20
N GLU A 345 -14.03 16.48 -18.89
CA GLU A 345 -15.08 17.31 -18.30
C GLU A 345 -16.30 16.47 -17.88
N ALA A 346 -16.73 15.53 -18.71
CA ALA A 346 -17.82 14.61 -18.40
C ALA A 346 -17.48 13.68 -17.22
N GLU A 347 -16.28 13.12 -17.17
CA GLU A 347 -15.79 12.34 -16.02
C GLU A 347 -15.79 13.21 -14.76
N TYR A 348 -15.29 14.44 -14.83
CA TYR A 348 -15.26 15.36 -13.69
C TYR A 348 -16.66 15.72 -13.16
N LEU A 349 -17.62 15.99 -14.05
CA LEU A 349 -19.01 16.21 -13.68
C LEU A 349 -19.65 14.94 -13.09
N TYR A 350 -19.29 13.77 -13.63
CA TYR A 350 -19.77 12.51 -13.09
C TYR A 350 -19.29 12.27 -11.65
N ALA A 351 -18.01 12.51 -11.37
CA ALA A 351 -17.47 12.44 -10.02
C ALA A 351 -18.23 13.36 -9.05
N LYS A 352 -18.58 14.58 -9.46
CA LYS A 352 -19.40 15.48 -8.64
C LYS A 352 -20.77 14.90 -8.35
N GLN A 353 -21.46 14.39 -9.37
CA GLN A 353 -22.77 13.77 -9.20
C GLN A 353 -22.69 12.57 -8.25
N LEU A 354 -21.67 11.71 -8.39
CA LEU A 354 -21.47 10.56 -7.50
C LEU A 354 -21.24 10.98 -6.05
N ILE A 355 -20.51 12.08 -5.81
CA ILE A 355 -20.35 12.66 -4.46
C ILE A 355 -21.68 13.17 -3.91
N GLU A 356 -22.48 13.86 -4.73
CA GLU A 356 -23.81 14.34 -4.34
C GLU A 356 -24.80 13.19 -4.05
N GLU A 357 -24.65 12.07 -4.74
CA GLU A 357 -25.39 10.82 -4.52
C GLU A 357 -24.82 9.96 -3.36
N GLU A 358 -23.80 10.45 -2.65
CA GLU A 358 -23.09 9.75 -1.57
C GLU A 358 -22.42 8.41 -2.00
N LYS A 359 -22.21 8.21 -3.30
CA LYS A 359 -21.51 7.06 -3.90
C LYS A 359 -20.00 7.30 -3.91
N TYR A 360 -19.42 7.47 -2.73
CA TYR A 360 -18.04 7.94 -2.58
C TYR A 360 -16.98 7.00 -3.17
N GLU A 361 -17.18 5.68 -3.11
CA GLU A 361 -16.23 4.71 -3.68
C GLU A 361 -16.17 4.80 -5.20
N GLU A 362 -17.33 4.87 -5.86
CA GLU A 362 -17.45 5.06 -7.31
C GLU A 362 -16.85 6.42 -7.72
N ALA A 363 -17.13 7.48 -6.96
CA ALA A 363 -16.55 8.80 -7.20
C ALA A 363 -15.01 8.77 -7.14
N LEU A 364 -14.44 8.09 -6.15
CA LEU A 364 -12.99 7.99 -5.98
C LEU A 364 -12.33 7.17 -7.10
N ALA A 365 -12.96 6.09 -7.56
CA ALA A 365 -12.49 5.32 -8.70
C ALA A 365 -12.49 6.17 -9.98
N ASN A 366 -13.54 6.95 -10.20
CA ASN A 366 -13.64 7.86 -11.34
C ASN A 366 -12.60 9.00 -11.27
N LEU A 367 -12.37 9.61 -10.10
CA LEU A 367 -11.38 10.66 -9.90
C LEU A 367 -9.93 10.17 -10.13
N ASP A 368 -9.63 8.91 -9.79
CA ASP A 368 -8.32 8.30 -10.07
C ASP A 368 -8.07 8.18 -11.58
N GLU A 369 -9.10 7.87 -12.37
CA GLU A 369 -9.02 7.76 -13.83
C GLU A 369 -8.74 9.11 -14.52
N ILE A 370 -9.38 10.19 -14.05
CA ILE A 370 -9.22 11.54 -14.62
C ILE A 370 -7.80 12.11 -14.35
N GLY A 371 -7.25 11.83 -13.16
CA GLY A 371 -6.01 12.39 -12.66
C GLY A 371 -6.10 13.89 -12.35
N GLU A 372 -5.05 14.65 -12.70
CA GLU A 372 -5.03 16.11 -12.49
C GLU A 372 -5.94 16.82 -13.50
N TYR A 373 -7.07 17.34 -13.03
CA TYR A 373 -8.02 18.13 -13.81
C TYR A 373 -8.84 19.05 -12.91
N GLU A 374 -8.86 20.35 -13.23
CA GLU A 374 -9.56 21.38 -12.43
C GLU A 374 -9.26 21.25 -10.92
N ASP A 375 -10.28 21.08 -10.08
CA ASP A 375 -10.18 20.84 -8.64
C ASP A 375 -10.45 19.38 -8.26
N SER A 376 -10.16 18.41 -9.13
CA SER A 376 -10.33 16.97 -8.87
C SER A 376 -9.66 16.52 -7.57
N ALA A 377 -8.48 17.05 -7.25
CA ALA A 377 -7.81 16.78 -5.97
C ALA A 377 -8.59 17.29 -4.75
N THR A 378 -9.42 18.32 -4.90
CA THR A 378 -10.35 18.80 -3.86
C THR A 378 -11.55 17.88 -3.76
N LEU A 379 -12.16 17.49 -4.88
CA LEU A 379 -13.24 16.51 -4.91
C LEU A 379 -12.83 15.16 -4.31
N GLU A 380 -11.60 14.71 -4.53
CA GLU A 380 -11.07 13.48 -3.92
C GLU A 380 -11.06 13.57 -2.39
N LYS A 381 -10.63 14.71 -1.84
CA LYS A 381 -10.68 14.96 -0.39
C LYS A 381 -12.11 15.04 0.11
N GLU A 382 -13.02 15.63 -0.65
CA GLU A 382 -14.45 15.69 -0.32
C GLU A 382 -15.10 14.31 -0.31
N ALA A 383 -14.85 13.48 -1.33
CA ALA A 383 -15.34 12.12 -1.41
C ALA A 383 -14.80 11.25 -0.26
N LYS A 384 -13.49 11.32 0.02
CA LYS A 384 -12.87 10.63 1.18
C LYS A 384 -13.50 11.08 2.50
N TYR A 385 -13.75 12.38 2.65
CA TYR A 385 -14.37 12.93 3.86
C TYR A 385 -15.83 12.49 4.01
N GLY A 386 -16.61 12.48 2.91
CA GLY A 386 -17.96 11.95 2.88
C GLY A 386 -18.01 10.46 3.22
N TYR A 387 -17.09 9.67 2.67
CA TYR A 387 -16.92 8.26 2.99
C TYR A 387 -16.72 8.04 4.49
N ILE A 388 -15.81 8.80 5.12
CA ILE A 388 -15.55 8.74 6.56
C ILE A 388 -16.82 9.05 7.35
N GLY A 389 -17.58 10.07 6.95
CA GLY A 389 -18.83 10.43 7.61
C GLY A 389 -19.88 9.32 7.54
N ALA A 390 -19.99 8.63 6.40
CA ALA A 390 -20.93 7.52 6.19
C ALA A 390 -20.48 6.22 6.87
N ASN A 391 -19.17 6.03 7.09
CA ASN A 391 -18.57 4.79 7.58
C ASN A 391 -17.71 5.02 8.82
N LEU A 392 -18.18 5.87 9.74
CA LEU A 392 -17.42 6.26 10.93
C LEU A 392 -17.37 5.11 11.94
N ASP A 393 -16.38 4.24 11.75
CA ASP A 393 -16.12 3.04 12.54
C ASP A 393 -14.62 2.92 12.79
N SER A 394 -14.23 2.66 14.05
CA SER A 394 -12.84 2.47 14.45
C SER A 394 -12.21 1.19 13.87
N GLU A 395 -13.02 0.18 13.54
CA GLU A 395 -12.54 -1.07 12.95
C GLU A 395 -12.43 -1.01 11.41
N ASN A 396 -13.02 0.00 10.77
CA ASN A 396 -12.96 0.14 9.32
C ASN A 396 -11.59 0.64 8.85
N GLU A 397 -10.82 -0.23 8.20
CA GLU A 397 -9.48 0.08 7.68
C GLU A 397 -9.46 1.21 6.64
N THR A 398 -10.49 1.31 5.80
CA THR A 398 -10.62 2.37 4.79
C THR A 398 -10.85 3.72 5.47
N THR A 399 -11.72 3.78 6.47
CA THR A 399 -11.93 4.97 7.31
C THR A 399 -10.63 5.39 7.98
N TYR A 400 -9.88 4.45 8.56
CA TYR A 400 -8.56 4.74 9.15
C TYR A 400 -7.58 5.34 8.13
N ARG A 401 -7.47 4.72 6.95
CA ARG A 401 -6.56 5.15 5.88
C ARG A 401 -6.91 6.56 5.40
N TYR A 402 -8.17 6.81 5.05
CA TYR A 402 -8.62 8.10 4.55
C TYR A 402 -8.50 9.18 5.62
N LEU A 403 -8.87 8.87 6.86
CA LEU A 403 -8.80 9.85 7.94
C LEU A 403 -7.35 10.23 8.29
N ARG A 404 -6.42 9.27 8.25
CA ARG A 404 -4.98 9.54 8.41
C ARG A 404 -4.44 10.45 7.31
N GLU A 405 -4.85 10.19 6.07
CA GLU A 405 -4.46 11.01 4.92
C GLU A 405 -5.01 12.44 5.03
N LEU A 406 -6.31 12.60 5.29
CA LEU A 406 -6.94 13.91 5.44
C LEU A 406 -6.37 14.69 6.63
N LYS A 407 -6.08 14.01 7.74
CA LYS A 407 -5.39 14.60 8.90
C LYS A 407 -4.02 15.16 8.52
N SER A 408 -3.22 14.41 7.77
CA SER A 408 -1.89 14.86 7.31
C SER A 408 -1.95 16.10 6.40
N LYS A 409 -3.09 16.31 5.74
CA LYS A 409 -3.39 17.45 4.87
C LYS A 409 -4.13 18.57 5.60
N SER A 410 -4.35 18.44 6.92
CA SER A 410 -5.14 19.37 7.75
C SER A 410 -6.51 19.71 7.14
N TYR A 411 -7.18 18.70 6.57
CA TYR A 411 -8.44 18.90 5.86
C TYR A 411 -9.63 18.89 6.83
N LYS A 412 -10.37 20.00 6.91
CA LYS A 412 -11.52 20.19 7.81
C LYS A 412 -11.18 19.79 9.27
N ASP A 413 -12.09 19.12 9.95
CA ASP A 413 -12.00 18.58 11.32
C ASP A 413 -11.44 17.15 11.37
N SER A 414 -10.78 16.67 10.29
CA SER A 414 -10.23 15.31 10.24
C SER A 414 -9.27 14.97 11.39
N GLU A 415 -8.52 15.95 11.90
CA GLU A 415 -7.68 15.74 13.08
C GLU A 415 -8.50 15.50 14.35
N GLU A 416 -9.60 16.23 14.55
CA GLU A 416 -10.50 16.06 15.69
C GLU A 416 -11.19 14.70 15.60
N ILE A 417 -11.79 14.37 14.45
CA ILE A 417 -12.42 13.07 14.20
C ILE A 417 -11.43 11.93 14.45
N TYR A 418 -10.20 12.03 13.94
CA TYR A 418 -9.16 11.02 14.15
C TYR A 418 -8.84 10.83 15.63
N ASN A 419 -8.59 11.94 16.33
CA ASN A 419 -8.19 11.91 17.72
C ASN A 419 -9.32 11.43 18.62
N ASP A 420 -10.59 11.66 18.25
CA ASP A 420 -11.75 11.18 19.00
C ASP A 420 -12.12 9.73 18.70
N LEU A 421 -12.04 9.30 17.44
CA LEU A 421 -12.34 7.92 17.05
C LEU A 421 -11.30 6.94 17.60
N TYR A 422 -10.02 7.32 17.57
CA TYR A 422 -8.90 6.45 17.95
C TYR A 422 -8.28 6.80 19.31
N LYS A 423 -8.99 7.53 20.20
CA LYS A 423 -8.48 7.76 21.56
C LYS A 423 -8.49 6.48 22.37
N TRP A 424 -7.38 6.26 23.07
CA TRP A 424 -7.34 5.29 24.16
C TRP A 424 -8.26 5.71 25.31
N THR A 425 -9.02 4.75 25.83
CA THR A 425 -9.82 4.89 27.04
C THR A 425 -9.64 3.68 27.94
N VAL A 426 -9.92 3.83 29.23
CA VAL A 426 -9.84 2.71 30.17
C VAL A 426 -11.17 2.49 30.90
N LYS A 427 -11.53 1.23 31.06
CA LYS A 427 -12.56 0.79 31.99
C LYS A 427 -11.88 0.39 33.30
N LEU A 428 -12.36 0.95 34.41
CA LEU A 428 -11.79 0.72 35.74
C LEU A 428 -12.80 0.07 36.69
N VAL A 429 -12.38 -0.97 37.39
CA VAL A 429 -13.11 -1.62 38.49
C VAL A 429 -12.21 -1.66 39.72
N ILE A 430 -12.71 -1.16 40.86
CA ILE A 430 -11.97 -1.13 42.12
C ILE A 430 -12.71 -2.00 43.14
N ASN A 431 -11.99 -2.89 43.81
CA ASN A 431 -12.48 -3.77 44.87
C ASN A 431 -11.33 -4.30 45.74
N ASP A 432 -11.60 -5.32 46.55
CA ASP A 432 -10.68 -5.99 47.47
C ASP A 432 -10.32 -7.43 47.05
N SER A 433 -10.52 -7.77 45.77
CA SER A 433 -10.23 -9.10 45.23
C SER A 433 -9.24 -9.02 44.07
N GLU A 434 -8.20 -9.84 44.08
CA GLU A 434 -7.24 -9.89 42.97
C GLU A 434 -7.85 -10.49 41.69
N THR A 435 -8.88 -11.33 41.83
CA THR A 435 -9.40 -12.17 40.74
C THR A 435 -10.80 -11.78 40.27
N ASP A 436 -11.55 -11.00 41.04
CA ASP A 436 -12.88 -10.54 40.64
C ASP A 436 -12.76 -9.22 39.88
N SER A 437 -12.60 -9.27 38.55
CA SER A 437 -12.44 -8.05 37.74
C SER A 437 -13.75 -7.31 37.44
N ALA A 438 -14.90 -7.81 37.91
CA ALA A 438 -16.22 -7.31 37.52
C ALA A 438 -16.97 -6.59 38.66
N ALA A 439 -16.88 -7.11 39.89
CA ALA A 439 -17.63 -6.56 41.02
C ALA A 439 -16.93 -5.32 41.59
N LYS A 440 -17.49 -4.14 41.33
CA LYS A 440 -17.03 -2.89 41.96
C LYS A 440 -17.46 -2.82 43.43
N LYS A 441 -16.64 -2.19 44.27
CA LYS A 441 -17.01 -1.78 45.64
C LYS A 441 -16.97 -0.27 45.78
N ASP A 442 -17.89 0.26 46.59
CA ASP A 442 -17.92 1.68 46.96
C ASP A 442 -17.10 1.96 48.23
N GLU A 443 -16.92 0.95 49.08
CA GLU A 443 -16.14 1.00 50.32
C GLU A 443 -15.21 -0.21 50.43
N ILE A 444 -13.98 0.00 50.91
CA ILE A 444 -12.98 -1.04 51.20
C ILE A 444 -12.32 -0.71 52.55
N SER A 445 -12.10 -1.72 53.39
CA SER A 445 -11.38 -1.49 54.65
C SER A 445 -9.94 -1.08 54.37
N LYS A 446 -9.43 -0.10 55.10
CA LYS A 446 -8.02 0.34 55.01
C LYS A 446 -7.02 -0.76 55.42
N TYR A 447 -7.49 -1.83 56.06
CA TYR A 447 -6.69 -3.00 56.41
C TYR A 447 -6.57 -4.01 55.25
N ASP A 448 -7.42 -3.90 54.23
CA ASP A 448 -7.42 -4.76 53.05
C ASP A 448 -6.60 -4.16 51.91
N LYS A 449 -6.19 -5.01 50.97
CA LYS A 449 -5.59 -4.56 49.70
C LYS A 449 -6.69 -4.02 48.79
N VAL A 450 -6.44 -2.87 48.19
CA VAL A 450 -7.25 -2.32 47.11
C VAL A 450 -6.68 -2.81 45.78
N TYR A 451 -7.51 -3.47 44.98
CA TYR A 451 -7.19 -3.85 43.61
C TYR A 451 -7.92 -2.92 42.63
N CYS A 452 -7.23 -2.50 41.58
CA CYS A 452 -7.80 -1.79 40.46
C CYS A 452 -7.57 -2.59 39.18
N HIS A 453 -8.65 -3.15 38.65
CA HIS A 453 -8.68 -3.83 37.36
C HIS A 453 -8.89 -2.80 36.25
N VAL A 454 -8.08 -2.92 35.21
CA VAL A 454 -8.02 -2.00 34.08
C VAL A 454 -8.21 -2.79 32.80
N THR A 455 -9.16 -2.37 31.97
CA THR A 455 -9.31 -2.84 30.59
C THR A 455 -9.07 -1.65 29.66
N LEU A 456 -8.17 -1.78 28.69
CA LEU A 456 -7.91 -0.77 27.67
C LEU A 456 -8.87 -0.93 26.48
N ASN A 457 -9.40 0.18 25.96
CA ASN A 457 -10.32 0.19 24.81
C ASN A 457 -9.96 1.33 23.85
N GLY A 458 -10.33 1.18 22.57
CA GLY A 458 -10.06 2.16 21.52
C GLY A 458 -8.66 2.05 20.95
N GLY A 459 -8.07 3.18 20.53
CA GLY A 459 -6.79 3.18 19.83
C GLY A 459 -6.92 3.01 18.32
N THR A 460 -5.81 3.17 17.59
CA THR A 460 -5.78 2.93 16.14
C THR A 460 -5.78 1.43 15.84
N PRO A 461 -6.17 0.98 14.63
CA PRO A 461 -6.01 -0.41 14.23
C PRO A 461 -4.57 -0.91 14.44
N ASN A 462 -4.41 -2.03 15.14
CA ASN A 462 -3.12 -2.61 15.57
C ASN A 462 -2.23 -1.67 16.41
N GLY A 463 -2.82 -0.62 16.98
CA GLY A 463 -2.13 0.33 17.84
C GLY A 463 -1.84 -0.27 19.20
N THR A 464 -0.75 0.18 19.83
CA THR A 464 -0.45 -0.13 21.22
C THR A 464 -0.12 1.13 22.00
N THR A 465 -0.31 1.09 23.32
CA THR A 465 0.13 2.14 24.25
C THR A 465 0.66 1.55 25.54
N ARG A 466 1.58 2.24 26.20
CA ARG A 466 2.05 1.88 27.55
C ARG A 466 1.23 2.61 28.60
N LEU A 467 0.92 1.94 29.69
CA LEU A 467 0.10 2.51 30.76
C LEU A 467 0.92 2.77 32.03
N LYS A 468 0.65 3.91 32.67
CA LYS A 468 1.09 4.21 34.03
C LYS A 468 -0.08 4.58 34.91
N TYR A 469 0.05 4.33 36.20
CA TYR A 469 -1.00 4.58 37.17
C TYR A 469 -0.50 5.43 38.34
N SER A 470 -1.41 6.18 38.92
CA SER A 470 -1.20 6.90 40.18
C SER A 470 -2.40 6.70 41.09
N ALA A 471 -2.17 6.09 42.24
CA ALA A 471 -3.09 6.05 43.35
C ALA A 471 -2.83 7.23 44.29
N THR A 472 -3.87 7.96 44.67
CA THR A 472 -3.82 9.04 45.67
C THR A 472 -4.61 8.62 46.90
N TYR A 473 -3.93 8.56 48.04
CA TYR A 473 -4.51 8.22 49.33
C TYR A 473 -5.25 9.43 49.95
N PRO A 474 -6.12 9.21 50.95
CA PRO A 474 -6.86 10.28 51.61
C PRO A 474 -6.00 11.37 52.27
N ASP A 475 -4.76 11.03 52.64
CA ASP A 475 -3.78 11.99 53.18
C ASP A 475 -3.04 12.80 52.11
N GLY A 476 -3.31 12.54 50.84
CA GLY A 476 -2.67 13.17 49.68
C GLY A 476 -1.39 12.50 49.20
N SER A 477 -0.89 11.47 49.91
CA SER A 477 0.25 10.69 49.45
C SER A 477 -0.10 9.90 48.19
N LYS A 478 0.93 9.56 47.40
CA LYS A 478 0.75 8.89 46.10
C LYS A 478 1.61 7.66 45.96
N ALA A 479 1.02 6.60 45.44
CA ALA A 479 1.74 5.47 44.85
C ALA A 479 1.66 5.57 43.32
N ILE A 480 2.79 5.38 42.65
CA ILE A 480 2.90 5.49 41.19
C ILE A 480 3.59 4.22 40.68
N GLY A 481 3.11 3.69 39.56
CA GLY A 481 3.75 2.58 38.87
C GLY A 481 3.41 2.59 37.39
N ALA A 482 3.99 1.64 36.66
CA ALA A 482 3.74 1.44 35.25
C ALA A 482 3.68 -0.06 34.94
N TRP A 483 3.01 -0.41 33.84
CA TRP A 483 3.14 -1.73 33.25
C TRP A 483 4.29 -1.71 32.23
N ASP A 484 5.14 -2.73 32.26
CA ASP A 484 6.37 -2.77 31.44
C ASP A 484 6.06 -3.07 29.96
N LYS A 485 4.95 -3.76 29.69
CA LYS A 485 4.53 -4.14 28.34
C LYS A 485 3.60 -3.08 27.75
N ALA A 486 3.66 -2.94 26.44
CA ALA A 486 2.64 -2.22 25.68
C ALA A 486 1.33 -3.03 25.69
N TRP A 487 0.21 -2.31 25.74
CA TRP A 487 -1.14 -2.84 25.74
C TRP A 487 -1.79 -2.54 24.39
N GLU A 488 -2.51 -3.52 23.88
CA GLU A 488 -3.42 -3.39 22.74
C GLU A 488 -4.87 -3.30 23.24
N GLU A 489 -5.80 -2.97 22.35
CA GLU A 489 -7.22 -2.97 22.67
C GLU A 489 -7.67 -4.30 23.30
N GLY A 490 -8.50 -4.23 24.33
CA GLY A 490 -8.98 -5.40 25.07
C GLY A 490 -7.98 -5.95 26.08
N THR A 491 -6.73 -5.47 26.12
CA THR A 491 -5.77 -5.89 27.15
C THR A 491 -6.29 -5.56 28.54
N GLU A 492 -6.15 -6.52 29.45
CA GLU A 492 -6.52 -6.38 30.86
C GLU A 492 -5.30 -6.46 31.78
N GLY A 493 -5.40 -5.81 32.94
CA GLY A 493 -4.40 -5.91 33.98
C GLY A 493 -4.86 -5.32 35.30
N THR A 494 -4.14 -5.67 36.35
CA THR A 494 -4.47 -5.31 37.73
C THR A 494 -3.29 -4.59 38.38
N CYS A 495 -3.55 -3.50 39.09
CA CYS A 495 -2.61 -2.93 40.06
C CYS A 495 -3.22 -3.01 41.47
N SER A 496 -2.37 -3.10 42.49
CA SER A 496 -2.81 -3.22 43.89
C SER A 496 -2.10 -2.22 44.79
N PHE A 497 -2.79 -1.84 45.87
CA PHE A 497 -2.37 -0.81 46.80
C PHE A 497 -2.77 -1.19 48.22
N TRP A 498 -1.95 -0.85 49.20
CA TRP A 498 -2.21 -1.09 50.62
C TRP A 498 -1.44 -0.08 51.47
N TYR A 499 -1.88 0.11 52.71
CA TYR A 499 -1.06 0.75 53.72
C TYR A 499 -0.07 -0.25 54.30
N ASP A 500 1.22 0.08 54.32
CA ASP A 500 2.24 -0.77 54.96
C ASP A 500 1.99 -0.91 56.47
N ILE A 501 1.40 0.12 57.09
CA ILE A 501 0.99 0.14 58.50
C ILE A 501 -0.44 0.72 58.59
N PRO A 502 -1.49 -0.09 58.37
CA PRO A 502 -2.88 0.35 58.27
C PRO A 502 -3.43 1.11 59.49
N GLU A 503 -2.90 0.85 60.70
CA GLU A 503 -3.32 1.51 61.94
C GLU A 503 -3.12 3.03 61.87
N TYR A 504 -2.09 3.48 61.15
CA TYR A 504 -1.79 4.90 60.92
C TYR A 504 -2.42 5.43 59.62
N GLY A 505 -2.97 4.55 58.77
CA GLY A 505 -3.64 4.90 57.52
C GLY A 505 -4.91 5.73 57.75
N LYS A 506 -5.13 6.72 56.87
CA LYS A 506 -6.33 7.57 56.88
C LYS A 506 -7.47 6.89 56.12
N THR A 507 -8.66 6.96 56.70
CA THR A 507 -9.93 6.71 56.00
C THR A 507 -10.28 7.90 55.13
N GLY A 508 -11.05 7.67 54.07
CA GLY A 508 -11.43 8.70 53.12
C GLY A 508 -11.35 8.25 51.67
N LYS A 509 -11.55 9.21 50.76
CA LYS A 509 -11.51 8.96 49.33
C LYS A 509 -10.12 8.56 48.83
N PHE A 510 -9.99 7.34 48.33
CA PHE A 510 -8.85 6.83 47.59
C PHE A 510 -9.14 6.89 46.09
N THR A 511 -8.19 7.36 45.27
CA THR A 511 -8.41 7.53 43.82
C THR A 511 -7.28 6.93 43.01
N VAL A 512 -7.61 6.03 42.07
CA VAL A 512 -6.67 5.52 41.07
C VAL A 512 -6.91 6.24 39.75
N SER A 513 -5.84 6.75 39.15
CA SER A 513 -5.85 7.36 37.81
C SER A 513 -4.90 6.61 36.89
N ILE A 514 -5.34 6.32 35.66
CA ILE A 514 -4.53 5.71 34.61
C ILE A 514 -4.19 6.75 33.56
N TYR A 515 -2.96 6.69 33.06
CA TYR A 515 -2.41 7.58 32.06
C TYR A 515 -1.74 6.77 30.97
N ASP A 516 -1.79 7.30 29.77
CA ASP A 516 -0.89 6.93 28.69
C ASP A 516 0.53 7.37 29.10
N ALA A 517 1.47 6.42 29.09
CA ALA A 517 2.81 6.63 29.61
C ALA A 517 3.64 7.51 28.68
N ASP A 518 3.41 7.40 27.38
CA ASP A 518 4.18 8.07 26.32
C ASP A 518 3.80 9.54 26.18
N THR A 519 2.51 9.84 26.20
CA THR A 519 1.96 11.20 26.08
C THR A 519 1.72 11.86 27.43
N GLY A 520 1.60 11.09 28.51
CA GLY A 520 1.19 11.57 29.82
C GLY A 520 -0.30 11.92 29.93
N LYS A 521 -1.09 11.69 28.88
CA LYS A 521 -2.53 11.99 28.86
C LYS A 521 -3.27 11.07 29.84
N LYS A 522 -4.16 11.65 30.65
CA LYS A 522 -5.02 10.89 31.56
C LYS A 522 -6.09 10.15 30.76
N LEU A 523 -6.16 8.83 30.90
CA LEU A 523 -7.12 7.97 30.19
C LEU A 523 -8.39 7.74 31.03
N GLY A 524 -8.27 7.72 32.36
CA GLY A 524 -9.39 7.51 33.25
C GLY A 524 -9.01 7.62 34.72
N ALA A 525 -10.01 7.71 35.59
CA ALA A 525 -9.83 7.61 37.03
C ALA A 525 -11.08 7.10 37.71
N LYS A 526 -10.89 6.42 38.85
CA LYS A 526 -11.98 5.95 39.69
C LYS A 526 -11.59 6.04 41.16
N SER A 527 -12.60 6.17 42.01
CA SER A 527 -12.40 6.34 43.45
C SER A 527 -13.21 5.31 44.23
N VAL A 528 -12.74 5.02 45.43
CA VAL A 528 -13.39 4.19 46.45
C VAL A 528 -13.19 4.84 47.81
N GLU A 529 -14.11 4.63 48.75
CA GLU A 529 -13.96 5.11 50.12
C GLU A 529 -13.20 4.09 50.97
N LEU A 530 -12.10 4.51 51.62
CA LEU A 530 -11.40 3.69 52.59
C LEU A 530 -12.02 3.85 53.97
N THR A 531 -12.47 2.76 54.56
CA THR A 531 -13.11 2.73 55.89
C THR A 531 -12.23 2.02 56.92
N ASN A 532 -12.62 2.03 58.19
CA ASN A 532 -11.90 1.27 59.22
C ASN A 532 -12.25 -0.21 59.14
#